data_AF-A0A385FW03-F1
#
_entry.id   AF-A0A385FW03-F1
#
_cell.length_a   1.000
_cell.length_b   1.000
_cell.length_c   1.000
_cell.angle_alpha   90.00
_cell.angle_beta   90.00
_cell.angle_gamma   90.00
#
_symmetry.space_group_name_H-M   'P 1'
#
loop_
_entity.id
_entity.type
_entity.pdbx_description
1 polymer ?
#
loop_
_entity_poly.entity_id
_entity_poly.type
_entity_poly.pdbx_seq_one_letter_code
_entity_poly.pdbx_strand_id
1 'polypeptide(L)'
;MPLYISMAFKIMKEKGIHEGCMEQVDRMLRTRLYASDMALDEQARIRMDDWELREDVQQTCRDLWPSITTENLSDLTDYAGYKQEFLRLFGFGLDEVDYDADVNPDVTFDVVEL
;
A
#
# COMPACT_ATOMS: atom_id res chain seq x y z
N MET A 1 0.45 8.43 -10.10
CA MET A 1 0.50 7.42 -9.03
C MET A 1 -0.34 7.78 -7.81
N PRO A 2 -0.19 8.94 -7.14
CA PRO A 2 -0.94 9.24 -5.91
C PRO A 2 -2.46 9.13 -6.06
N LEU A 3 -2.98 9.64 -7.19
CA LEU A 3 -4.41 9.54 -7.53
C LEU A 3 -4.88 8.09 -7.66
N TYR A 4 -4.16 7.27 -8.44
CA TYR A 4 -4.47 5.85 -8.63
C TYR A 4 -4.45 5.10 -7.30
N ILE A 5 -3.38 5.29 -6.50
CA ILE A 5 -3.22 4.62 -5.21
C ILE A 5 -4.39 4.99 -4.28
N SER A 6 -4.77 6.26 -4.22
CA SER A 6 -5.89 6.72 -3.39
C SER A 6 -7.22 6.07 -3.80
N MET A 7 -7.46 5.88 -5.10
CA MET A 7 -8.66 5.17 -5.59
C MET A 7 -8.60 3.67 -5.27
N ALA A 8 -7.50 3.02 -5.64
CA ALA A 8 -7.30 1.59 -5.43
C ALA A 8 -7.39 1.24 -3.94
N PHE A 9 -6.81 2.05 -3.05
CA PHE A 9 -6.91 1.87 -1.60
C PHE A 9 -8.35 1.84 -1.12
N LYS A 10 -9.15 2.84 -1.52
CA LYS A 10 -10.56 2.89 -1.13
C LYS A 10 -11.32 1.63 -1.59
N ILE A 11 -11.19 1.29 -2.86
CA ILE A 11 -11.90 0.15 -3.48
C ILE A 11 -11.47 -1.17 -2.84
N MET A 12 -10.16 -1.36 -2.62
CA MET A 12 -9.62 -2.57 -2.01
C MET A 12 -9.97 -2.68 -0.52
N LYS A 13 -10.05 -1.56 0.22
CA LYS A 13 -10.51 -1.53 1.61
C LYS A 13 -11.99 -1.91 1.72
N GLU A 14 -12.84 -1.35 0.87
CA GLU A 14 -14.27 -1.71 0.80
C GLU A 14 -14.49 -3.19 0.50
N LYS A 15 -13.59 -3.79 -0.29
CA LYS A 15 -13.60 -5.22 -0.63
C LYS A 15 -12.87 -6.11 0.38
N GLY A 16 -12.23 -5.54 1.41
CA GLY A 16 -11.47 -6.28 2.41
C GLY A 16 -10.20 -6.97 1.89
N ILE A 17 -9.60 -6.46 0.82
CA ILE A 17 -8.41 -7.02 0.15
C ILE A 17 -7.22 -6.04 0.12
N HIS A 18 -7.31 -4.93 0.86
CA HIS A 18 -6.21 -3.98 0.96
C HIS A 18 -5.07 -4.54 1.81
N GLU A 19 -3.84 -4.37 1.34
CA GLU A 19 -2.62 -4.83 2.00
C GLU A 19 -1.55 -3.72 1.95
N GLY A 20 -0.77 -3.62 3.04
CA GLY A 20 0.46 -2.85 3.08
C GLY A 20 1.68 -3.68 2.66
N CYS A 21 2.87 -3.11 2.83
CA CYS A 21 4.12 -3.80 2.48
C CYS A 21 4.33 -5.09 3.27
N MET A 22 4.01 -5.06 4.58
CA MET A 22 4.23 -6.20 5.46
C MET A 22 3.31 -7.36 5.11
N GLU A 23 2.02 -7.10 4.91
CA GLU A 23 1.01 -8.09 4.54
C GLU A 23 1.33 -8.72 3.19
N GLN A 24 1.71 -7.92 2.18
CA GLN A 24 2.11 -8.45 0.87
C GLN A 24 3.34 -9.36 0.96
N VAL A 25 4.38 -8.95 1.68
CA VAL A 25 5.59 -9.76 1.84
C VAL A 25 5.28 -11.05 2.62
N ASP A 26 4.51 -10.95 3.71
CA ASP A 26 4.10 -12.11 4.51
C ASP A 26 3.30 -13.11 3.66
N ARG A 27 2.29 -12.64 2.90
CA ARG A 27 1.50 -13.47 1.99
C ARG A 27 2.37 -14.10 0.92
N MET A 28 3.34 -13.36 0.37
CA MET A 28 4.26 -13.88 -0.64
C MET A 28 5.09 -15.06 -0.08
N LEU A 29 5.68 -14.89 1.10
CA LEU A 29 6.48 -15.95 1.71
C LEU A 29 5.62 -17.19 2.00
N ARG A 30 4.47 -17.00 2.65
CA ARG A 30 3.63 -18.11 3.14
C ARG A 30 2.89 -18.86 2.03
N THR A 31 2.44 -18.15 1.00
CA THR A 31 1.52 -18.71 -0.01
C THR A 31 2.18 -18.94 -1.37
N ARG A 32 3.37 -18.38 -1.60
CA ARG A 32 4.11 -18.52 -2.85
C ARG A 32 5.48 -19.15 -2.58
N LEU A 33 6.42 -18.39 -2.03
CA LEU A 33 7.85 -18.77 -2.00
C LEU A 33 8.12 -20.09 -1.27
N TYR A 34 7.42 -20.34 -0.16
CA TYR A 34 7.56 -21.57 0.64
C TYR A 34 6.35 -22.51 0.52
N ALA A 35 5.46 -22.27 -0.44
CA ALA A 35 4.35 -23.17 -0.71
C ALA A 35 4.82 -24.39 -1.53
N SER A 36 4.05 -25.49 -1.48
CA SER A 36 4.31 -26.67 -2.31
C SER A 36 4.17 -26.37 -3.81
N ASP A 37 3.32 -25.39 -4.15
CA ASP A 37 3.15 -24.85 -5.50
C ASP A 37 3.27 -23.32 -5.43
N MET A 38 4.29 -22.76 -6.10
CA MET A 38 4.56 -21.33 -6.13
C MET A 38 3.53 -20.54 -6.96
N ALA A 39 2.73 -21.21 -7.80
CA ALA A 39 1.74 -20.59 -8.68
C ALA A 39 2.32 -19.43 -9.51
N LEU A 40 3.34 -19.75 -10.32
CA LEU A 40 3.99 -18.77 -11.20
C LEU A 40 3.12 -18.45 -12.42
N ASP A 41 3.30 -17.26 -12.98
CA ASP A 41 2.71 -16.91 -14.28
C ASP A 41 3.49 -17.50 -15.47
N GLU A 42 3.01 -17.24 -16.69
CA GLU A 42 3.63 -17.72 -17.95
C GLU A 42 5.08 -17.25 -18.16
N GLN A 43 5.51 -16.21 -17.44
CA GLN A 43 6.87 -15.67 -17.48
C GLN A 43 7.69 -16.06 -16.25
N ALA A 44 7.24 -17.07 -15.50
CA ALA A 44 7.86 -17.60 -14.29
C ALA A 44 7.97 -16.58 -13.14
N ARG A 45 7.00 -15.68 -13.00
CA ARG A 45 6.97 -14.68 -11.91
C ARG A 45 5.97 -15.06 -10.81
N ILE A 46 6.33 -14.76 -9.57
CA ILE A 46 5.39 -14.75 -8.44
C ILE A 46 4.51 -13.49 -8.54
N ARG A 47 3.19 -13.66 -8.46
CA ARG A 47 2.21 -12.57 -8.56
C ARG A 47 1.55 -12.30 -7.22
N MET A 48 1.78 -11.09 -6.70
CA MET A 48 1.16 -10.56 -5.48
C MET A 48 0.17 -9.44 -5.77
N ASP A 49 0.19 -8.95 -7.00
CA ASP A 49 -0.73 -7.98 -7.59
C ASP A 49 -2.05 -8.63 -8.05
N ASP A 50 -2.25 -9.91 -7.76
CA ASP A 50 -3.41 -10.70 -8.16
C ASP A 50 -4.74 -10.12 -7.66
N TRP A 51 -4.76 -9.56 -6.45
CA TRP A 51 -5.96 -8.92 -5.89
C TRP A 51 -6.22 -7.53 -6.46
N GLU A 52 -5.17 -6.76 -6.69
CA GLU A 52 -5.25 -5.42 -7.29
C GLU A 52 -5.70 -5.48 -8.75
N LEU A 53 -5.22 -6.48 -9.51
CA LEU A 53 -5.50 -6.66 -10.92
C LEU A 53 -6.81 -7.40 -11.20
N ARG A 54 -7.62 -7.73 -10.19
CA ARG A 54 -8.97 -8.26 -10.39
C ARG A 54 -9.79 -7.31 -11.26
N GLU A 55 -10.58 -7.87 -12.16
CA GLU A 55 -11.41 -7.12 -13.10
C GLU A 55 -12.38 -6.16 -12.37
N ASP A 56 -12.96 -6.59 -11.25
CA ASP A 56 -13.89 -5.75 -10.48
C ASP A 56 -13.21 -4.56 -9.80
N VAL A 57 -11.93 -4.66 -9.44
CA VAL A 57 -11.14 -3.54 -8.92
C VAL A 57 -10.77 -2.59 -10.06
N GLN A 58 -10.18 -3.14 -11.13
CA GLN A 58 -9.69 -2.36 -12.27
C GLN A 58 -10.81 -1.63 -13.01
N GLN A 59 -11.97 -2.26 -13.17
CA GLN A 59 -13.13 -1.63 -13.82
C GLN A 59 -13.66 -0.47 -12.98
N THR A 60 -13.79 -0.67 -11.66
CA THR A 60 -14.21 0.41 -10.74
C THR A 60 -13.24 1.60 -10.81
N CYS A 61 -11.93 1.35 -10.84
CA CYS A 61 -10.93 2.41 -11.03
C CYS A 61 -11.12 3.16 -12.35
N ARG A 62 -11.36 2.45 -13.47
CA ARG A 62 -11.56 3.05 -14.80
C ARG A 62 -12.81 3.92 -14.87
N ASP A 63 -13.91 3.45 -14.28
CA ASP A 63 -15.18 4.16 -14.26
C ASP A 63 -15.13 5.42 -13.40
N LEU A 64 -14.40 5.35 -12.27
CA LEU A 64 -14.22 6.47 -11.36
C LEU A 64 -13.27 7.54 -11.91
N TRP A 65 -12.23 7.12 -12.63
CA TRP A 65 -11.16 8.00 -13.13
C TRP A 65 -11.64 9.30 -13.82
N PRO A 66 -12.56 9.28 -14.79
CA PRO A 66 -13.00 10.51 -15.48
C PRO A 66 -13.87 11.43 -14.60
N SER A 67 -14.39 10.94 -13.47
CA SER A 67 -15.29 11.68 -12.59
C SER A 67 -14.57 12.44 -11.47
N ILE A 68 -13.28 12.17 -11.25
CA ILE A 68 -12.51 12.81 -10.18
C ILE A 68 -12.23 14.29 -10.52
N THR A 69 -12.57 15.15 -9.58
CA THR A 69 -12.25 16.58 -9.56
C THR A 69 -11.59 16.96 -8.24
N THR A 70 -11.07 18.18 -8.15
CA THR A 70 -10.49 18.70 -6.91
C THR A 70 -11.49 18.70 -5.76
N GLU A 71 -12.75 19.02 -6.06
CA GLU A 71 -13.83 19.18 -5.07
C GLU A 71 -14.27 17.85 -4.47
N ASN A 72 -14.21 16.76 -5.25
CA ASN A 72 -14.70 15.44 -4.83
C ASN A 72 -13.58 14.43 -4.53
N LEU A 73 -12.30 14.81 -4.67
CA LEU A 73 -11.15 13.93 -4.50
C LEU A 73 -11.18 13.17 -3.16
N SER A 74 -11.45 13.88 -2.07
CA SER A 74 -11.44 13.28 -0.72
C SER A 74 -12.66 12.42 -0.44
N ASP A 75 -13.75 12.64 -1.18
CA ASP A 75 -14.99 11.87 -1.03
C ASP A 75 -14.94 10.58 -1.86
N LEU A 76 -14.41 10.66 -3.08
CA LEU A 76 -14.37 9.56 -4.03
C LEU A 76 -13.14 8.66 -3.88
N THR A 77 -12.08 9.13 -3.24
CA THR A 77 -10.83 8.39 -3.07
C THR A 77 -10.39 8.39 -1.61
N ASP A 78 -9.52 7.47 -1.22
CA ASP A 78 -8.89 7.47 0.10
C ASP A 78 -7.61 8.32 0.11
N TYR A 79 -7.74 9.59 -0.28
CA TYR A 79 -6.60 10.51 -0.33
C TYR A 79 -6.06 10.84 1.08
N ALA A 80 -6.93 10.88 2.08
CA ALA A 80 -6.54 11.06 3.48
C ALA A 80 -5.70 9.88 3.97
N GLY A 81 -6.12 8.64 3.71
CA GLY A 81 -5.34 7.44 4.02
C GLY A 81 -4.01 7.42 3.26
N TYR A 82 -4.00 7.77 1.98
CA TYR A 82 -2.74 7.91 1.23
C TYR A 82 -1.76 8.88 1.88
N LYS A 83 -2.23 10.07 2.30
CA LYS A 83 -1.37 11.05 2.99
C LYS A 83 -0.85 10.54 4.33
N GLN A 84 -1.69 9.84 5.09
CA GLN A 84 -1.29 9.23 6.36
C GLN A 84 -0.21 8.17 6.14
N GLU A 85 -0.43 7.24 5.21
CA GLU A 85 0.57 6.21 4.86
C GLU A 85 1.88 6.82 4.34
N PHE A 86 1.80 7.90 3.55
CA PHE A 86 2.99 8.62 3.11
C PHE A 86 3.78 9.22 4.28
N LEU A 87 3.10 9.84 5.25
CA LEU A 87 3.75 10.40 6.44
C LEU A 87 4.39 9.31 7.32
N ARG A 88 3.76 8.15 7.43
CA ARG A 88 4.28 7.00 8.17
C ARG A 88 5.63 6.51 7.64
N LEU A 89 5.90 6.62 6.34
CA LEU A 89 7.20 6.29 5.75
C LEU A 89 8.36 7.12 6.35
N PHE A 90 8.06 8.30 6.86
CA PHE A 90 9.03 9.21 7.48
C PHE A 90 8.90 9.24 9.01
N GLY A 91 8.14 8.31 9.60
CA GLY A 91 7.96 8.22 11.04
C GLY A 91 6.93 9.19 11.63
N PHE A 92 6.05 9.79 10.81
CA PHE A 92 5.01 10.73 11.26
C PHE A 92 3.60 10.10 11.28
N GLY A 93 2.74 10.57 12.19
CA GLY A 93 1.34 10.12 12.29
C GLY A 93 1.15 8.71 12.85
N LEU A 94 2.05 8.28 13.74
CA LEU A 94 1.96 7.04 14.51
C LEU A 94 1.31 7.34 15.86
N ASP A 95 0.28 6.58 16.23
CA ASP A 95 -0.54 6.86 17.42
C ASP A 95 0.22 6.61 18.73
N GLU A 96 1.20 5.71 18.70
CA GLU A 96 2.03 5.32 19.83
C GLU A 96 3.25 6.23 20.07
N VAL A 97 3.47 7.25 19.23
CA VAL A 97 4.63 8.16 19.31
C VAL A 97 4.23 9.52 19.90
N ASP A 98 4.95 9.95 20.92
CA ASP A 98 4.87 11.33 21.43
C ASP A 98 5.74 12.26 20.57
N TYR A 99 5.09 13.06 19.72
CA TYR A 99 5.76 14.00 18.83
C TYR A 99 6.19 15.31 19.48
N ASP A 100 5.78 15.58 20.73
CA ASP A 100 6.20 16.77 21.48
C ASP A 100 7.49 16.52 22.29
N ALA A 101 7.93 15.27 22.39
CA ALA A 101 9.17 14.90 23.07
C ALA A 101 10.42 15.24 22.23
N ASP A 102 11.47 15.71 22.91
CA ASP A 102 12.78 15.91 22.28
C ASP A 102 13.39 14.56 21.84
N VAL A 103 13.97 14.52 20.64
CA VAL A 103 14.64 13.34 20.08
C VAL A 103 16.04 13.69 19.59
N ASN A 104 17.00 12.78 19.83
CA ASN A 104 18.34 12.91 19.28
C ASN A 104 18.36 12.34 17.85
N PRO A 105 18.68 13.15 16.81
CA PRO A 105 18.77 12.66 15.43
C PRO A 105 20.03 11.81 15.16
N ASP A 106 21.04 11.87 16.04
CA ASP A 106 22.27 11.08 15.91
C ASP A 106 22.06 9.66 16.48
N VAL A 107 21.73 8.72 15.58
CA VAL A 107 21.47 7.32 15.91
C VAL A 107 22.55 6.44 15.31
N THR A 108 23.27 5.72 16.17
CA THR A 108 24.32 4.77 15.76
C THR A 108 23.78 3.33 15.73
N PHE A 109 24.23 2.55 14.76
CA PHE A 109 23.92 1.12 14.64
C PHE A 109 25.07 0.38 13.95
N ASP A 110 25.07 -0.95 14.01
CA ASP A 110 26.10 -1.78 13.36
C ASP A 110 25.91 -1.75 11.84
N VAL A 111 26.63 -0.85 11.18
CA VAL A 111 26.54 -0.60 9.74
C VAL A 111 27.94 -0.49 9.14
N VAL A 112 28.10 -1.08 7.95
CA VAL A 112 29.32 -0.93 7.17
C VAL A 112 29.29 0.43 6.47
N GLU A 113 30.30 1.26 6.73
CA GLU A 113 30.58 2.47 5.96
C GLU A 113 31.51 2.10 4.78
N LEU A 114 31.03 2.31 3.55
CA LEU A 114 31.73 1.98 2.30
C LEU A 114 32.67 3.10 1.83
#